data_AF-A0A376U966-F1
#
_entry.id   AF-A0A376U966-F1
#
_cell.length_a   1.000
_cell.length_b   1.000
_cell.length_c   1.000
_cell.angle_alpha   90.00
_cell.angle_beta   90.00
_cell.angle_gamma   90.00
#
_symmetry.space_group_name_H-M   'P 1'
#
loop_
_entity.id
_entity.type
_entity.pdbx_description
1 polymer ?
#
loop_
_entity_poly.entity_id
_entity_poly.type
_entity_poly.pdbx_seq_one_letter_code
_entity_poly.pdbx_strand_id
1 'polypeptide(L)'
;MTKMSTPSKRVCKKQVLRHISILSDALSEPSRLQKLPHFEQLVYPQWLHDLQQGKEVTAKPAGDWKVIEAAWGAPKLYLISHIPGADYIDTTKWKANRCGTKFLMNN
;
A
#
# COMPACT_ATOMS: atom_id res chain seq x y z
N MET A 1 12.70 -36.25 -9.95
CA MET A 1 11.80 -35.12 -9.65
C MET A 1 12.43 -34.19 -8.63
N THR A 2 12.85 -33.00 -9.06
CA THR A 2 13.53 -32.00 -8.21
C THR A 2 12.50 -31.30 -7.32
N LYS A 3 12.55 -31.50 -6.00
CA LYS A 3 11.72 -30.77 -5.04
C LYS A 3 12.12 -29.29 -5.07
N MET A 4 11.37 -28.47 -5.82
CA MET A 4 11.47 -27.01 -5.72
C MET A 4 11.04 -26.59 -4.31
N SER A 5 12.03 -26.41 -3.43
CA SER A 5 11.78 -25.83 -2.11
C SER A 5 11.52 -24.34 -2.28
N THR A 6 10.34 -23.90 -1.86
CA THR A 6 9.94 -22.49 -1.86
C THR A 6 10.99 -21.64 -1.12
N PRO A 7 11.31 -20.41 -1.61
CA PRO A 7 12.42 -19.60 -1.10
C PRO A 7 12.42 -19.41 0.42
N SER A 8 11.24 -19.21 1.01
CA SER A 8 11.04 -19.02 2.46
C SER A 8 11.59 -20.19 3.29
N LYS A 9 11.38 -21.44 2.87
CA LYS A 9 11.90 -22.61 3.60
C LYS A 9 13.42 -22.73 3.58
N ARG A 10 14.07 -22.22 2.54
CA ARG A 10 15.53 -22.31 2.39
C ARG A 10 16.26 -21.43 3.40
N VAL A 11 15.72 -20.25 3.70
CA VAL A 11 16.30 -19.35 4.71
C VAL A 11 16.07 -19.90 6.12
N CYS A 12 14.86 -20.37 6.43
CA CYS A 12 14.54 -20.92 7.74
C CYS A 12 15.35 -22.19 8.09
N LYS A 13 15.69 -23.04 7.10
CA LYS A 13 16.57 -24.21 7.32
C LYS A 13 18.04 -23.84 7.54
N LYS A 14 18.49 -22.67 7.08
CA LYS A 14 19.83 -22.14 7.41
C LYS A 14 19.88 -21.60 8.84
N GLN A 15 18.74 -21.19 9.39
CA GLN A 15 18.57 -20.93 10.82
C GLN A 15 18.28 -22.27 11.54
N VAL A 16 18.53 -22.36 12.85
CA VAL A 16 18.38 -23.61 13.66
C VAL A 16 16.89 -23.98 13.89
N LEU A 17 16.04 -23.82 12.87
CA LEU A 17 14.64 -24.20 12.91
C LEU A 17 14.51 -25.64 12.41
N ARG A 18 14.30 -26.57 13.35
CA ARG A 18 14.32 -28.03 13.07
C ARG A 18 12.98 -28.60 12.61
N HIS A 19 11.88 -27.88 12.84
CA HIS A 19 10.52 -28.31 12.48
C HIS A 19 9.84 -27.25 11.62
N ILE A 20 9.83 -27.47 10.30
CA ILE A 20 9.19 -26.60 9.32
C ILE A 20 8.23 -27.45 8.49
N SER A 21 6.93 -27.26 8.69
CA SER A 21 5.86 -27.94 7.96
C SER A 21 5.14 -26.96 7.02
N ILE A 22 4.47 -27.48 6.00
CA ILE A 22 3.47 -26.69 5.25
C ILE A 22 2.13 -26.93 5.93
N LEU A 23 1.38 -25.87 6.19
CA LEU A 23 -0.01 -25.98 6.57
C LEU A 23 -0.82 -26.25 5.29
N SER A 24 -1.23 -27.51 5.08
CA SER A 24 -1.89 -27.96 3.84
C SER A 24 -3.27 -27.34 3.62
N ASP A 25 -3.93 -26.94 4.70
CA ASP A 25 -5.25 -26.31 4.73
C ASP A 25 -5.16 -24.78 4.97
N ALA A 26 -4.01 -24.17 4.70
CA ALA A 26 -3.84 -22.73 4.81
C ALA A 26 -4.85 -22.00 3.91
N LEU A 27 -5.54 -20.99 4.46
CA LEU A 27 -6.55 -20.16 3.79
C LEU A 27 -7.86 -20.86 3.40
N SER A 28 -8.02 -22.17 3.64
CA SER A 28 -9.21 -22.93 3.26
C SER A 28 -10.48 -22.53 4.03
N GLU A 29 -10.33 -22.00 5.25
CA GLU A 29 -11.46 -21.62 6.11
C GLU A 29 -11.39 -20.12 6.43
N PRO A 30 -12.26 -19.29 5.81
CA PRO A 30 -12.21 -17.84 5.99
C PRO A 30 -12.56 -17.36 7.41
N SER A 31 -13.41 -18.09 8.13
CA SER A 31 -13.91 -17.72 9.47
C SER A 31 -12.82 -17.66 10.54
N ARG A 32 -11.75 -18.45 10.39
CA ARG A 32 -10.61 -18.48 11.31
C ARG A 32 -9.49 -17.49 10.93
N LEU A 33 -9.61 -16.80 9.80
CA LEU A 33 -8.60 -15.84 9.35
C LEU A 33 -8.60 -14.62 10.25
N GLN A 34 -7.39 -14.18 10.61
CA GLN A 34 -7.16 -12.94 11.32
C GLN A 34 -6.81 -11.84 10.32
N LYS A 35 -7.48 -10.70 10.40
CA LYS A 35 -7.23 -9.52 9.56
C LYS A 35 -7.15 -8.27 10.42
N LEU A 36 -6.46 -7.24 9.92
CA LEU A 36 -6.51 -5.93 10.55
C LEU A 36 -7.93 -5.37 10.45
N PRO A 37 -8.46 -4.70 11.50
CA PRO A 37 -9.81 -4.15 11.49
C PRO A 37 -10.11 -3.20 10.31
N HIS A 38 -9.11 -2.41 9.90
CA HIS A 38 -9.18 -1.44 8.80
C HIS A 38 -8.04 -1.63 7.79
N PHE A 39 -7.87 -2.84 7.27
CA PHE A 39 -6.79 -3.13 6.31
C PHE A 39 -6.91 -2.30 5.02
N GLU A 40 -8.10 -1.83 4.68
CA GLU A 40 -8.40 -0.98 3.52
C GLU A 40 -7.71 0.40 3.57
N GLN A 41 -7.30 0.87 4.74
CA GLN A 41 -6.55 2.12 4.88
C GLN A 41 -5.08 1.98 4.45
N LEU A 42 -4.56 0.75 4.40
CA LEU A 42 -3.19 0.43 4.04
C LEU A 42 -3.17 -0.27 2.67
N VAL A 43 -3.35 0.54 1.64
CA VAL A 43 -3.41 0.07 0.25
C VAL A 43 -2.04 -0.37 -0.27
N TYR A 44 -2.03 -1.32 -1.20
CA TYR A 44 -0.83 -1.82 -1.86
C TYR A 44 -0.80 -1.40 -3.35
N PRO A 45 0.38 -1.38 -4.00
CA PRO A 45 0.52 -0.78 -5.34
C PRO A 45 -0.38 -1.40 -6.42
N GLN A 46 -0.54 -2.72 -6.40
CA GLN A 46 -1.39 -3.41 -7.39
C GLN A 46 -2.87 -3.03 -7.24
N TRP A 47 -3.37 -2.88 -6.00
CA TRP A 47 -4.72 -2.40 -5.74
C TRP A 47 -4.94 -1.00 -6.34
N LEU A 48 -3.97 -0.10 -6.16
CA LEU A 48 -4.07 1.26 -6.68
C LEU A 48 -4.02 1.29 -8.21
N HIS A 49 -3.18 0.46 -8.81
CA HIS A 49 -3.10 0.31 -10.26
C HIS A 49 -4.41 -0.22 -10.86
N ASP A 50 -5.02 -1.22 -10.23
CA ASP A 50 -6.31 -1.77 -10.66
C ASP A 50 -7.44 -0.75 -10.50
N LEU A 51 -7.42 0.05 -9.43
CA LEU A 51 -8.34 1.18 -9.23
C LEU A 51 -8.20 2.24 -10.34
N GLN A 52 -6.97 2.60 -10.71
CA GLN A 52 -6.68 3.54 -11.82
C GLN A 52 -7.17 3.03 -13.17
N GLN A 53 -7.16 1.71 -13.39
CA GLN A 53 -7.66 1.08 -14.60
C GLN A 53 -9.18 0.87 -14.59
N GLY A 54 -9.88 1.30 -13.54
CA GLY A 54 -11.32 1.15 -13.41
C GLY A 54 -11.78 -0.29 -13.14
N LYS A 55 -10.87 -1.18 -12.72
CA LYS A 55 -11.22 -2.55 -12.36
C LYS A 55 -11.99 -2.60 -11.04
N GLU A 56 -12.65 -3.73 -10.80
CA GLU A 56 -13.25 -4.01 -9.51
C GLU A 56 -12.15 -4.29 -8.47
N VAL A 57 -12.16 -3.54 -7.37
CA VAL A 57 -11.19 -3.67 -6.28
C VAL A 57 -11.92 -3.81 -4.95
N THR A 58 -11.35 -4.62 -4.06
CA THR A 58 -11.85 -4.77 -2.69
C THR A 58 -11.84 -3.43 -1.96
N ALA A 59 -12.91 -3.09 -1.25
CA ALA A 59 -13.04 -1.80 -0.54
C ALA A 59 -12.83 -0.57 -1.44
N LYS A 60 -13.46 -0.57 -2.61
CA LYS A 60 -13.47 0.57 -3.52
C LYS A 60 -13.98 1.84 -2.80
N PRO A 61 -13.36 3.01 -3.02
CA PRO A 61 -13.86 4.28 -2.50
C PRO A 61 -15.31 4.52 -2.96
N ALA A 62 -16.14 5.04 -2.05
CA ALA A 62 -17.57 5.29 -2.33
C ALA A 62 -17.82 6.46 -3.31
N GLY A 63 -16.81 7.28 -3.58
CA GLY A 63 -16.91 8.46 -4.45
C GLY A 63 -15.57 8.82 -5.09
N ASP A 64 -15.40 10.11 -5.37
CA ASP A 64 -14.18 10.64 -5.97
C ASP A 64 -12.97 10.37 -5.07
N TRP A 65 -11.85 10.00 -5.70
CA TRP A 65 -10.61 9.71 -5.02
C TRP A 65 -9.46 10.45 -5.70
N LYS A 66 -8.44 10.76 -4.91
CA LYS A 66 -7.21 11.41 -5.37
C LYS A 66 -6.01 10.66 -4.80
N VAL A 67 -4.96 10.53 -5.61
CA VAL A 67 -3.65 10.05 -5.15
C VAL A 67 -2.78 11.26 -4.93
N ILE A 68 -2.03 11.30 -3.84
CA ILE A 68 -1.19 12.45 -3.51
C ILE A 68 0.19 11.95 -3.07
N GLU A 69 1.23 12.44 -3.72
CA GLU A 69 2.60 12.33 -3.22
C GLU A 69 2.88 13.48 -2.25
N ALA A 70 3.19 13.15 -1.00
CA ALA A 70 3.53 14.12 0.02
C ALA A 70 5.03 14.06 0.31
N ALA A 71 5.72 15.18 0.11
CA ALA A 71 7.14 15.30 0.41
C ALA A 71 7.50 16.67 1.00
N TRP A 72 8.76 16.83 1.40
CA TRP A 72 9.25 18.07 2.00
C TRP A 72 9.87 18.99 0.95
N GLY A 73 9.30 20.19 0.80
CA GLY A 73 9.80 21.21 -0.12
C GLY A 73 9.27 21.03 -1.54
N ALA A 74 10.00 21.58 -2.52
CA ALA A 74 9.62 21.52 -3.93
C ALA A 74 9.66 20.08 -4.49
N PRO A 75 8.81 19.75 -5.48
CA PRO A 75 8.75 18.43 -6.11
C PRO A 75 10.02 18.14 -6.91
N LYS A 76 11.00 17.45 -6.29
CA LYS A 76 12.25 17.06 -6.99
C LYS A 76 12.14 15.67 -7.60
N LEU A 77 11.88 14.65 -6.77
CA LEU A 77 11.76 13.25 -7.23
C LEU A 77 10.45 13.01 -7.98
N TYR A 78 9.37 13.67 -7.55
CA TYR A 78 8.07 13.67 -8.22
C TYR A 78 8.17 14.01 -9.72
N LEU A 79 9.03 14.97 -10.08
CA LEU A 79 9.24 15.37 -11.48
C LEU A 79 10.02 14.33 -12.30
N ILE A 80 10.81 13.46 -11.65
CA ILE A 80 11.55 12.40 -12.32
C ILE A 80 10.62 11.21 -12.57
N SER A 81 9.86 10.82 -11.55
CA SER A 81 8.86 9.75 -11.64
C SER A 81 7.90 9.84 -10.46
N HIS A 82 6.61 9.75 -10.73
CA HIS A 82 5.54 9.70 -9.72
C HIS A 82 4.45 8.71 -10.16
N ILE A 83 3.56 8.35 -9.24
CA ILE A 83 2.40 7.50 -9.54
C ILE A 83 1.52 8.24 -10.56
N PRO A 84 1.10 7.59 -11.68
CA PRO A 84 0.29 8.25 -12.70
C PRO A 84 -1.00 8.86 -12.11
N GLY A 85 -1.29 10.13 -12.42
CA GLY A 85 -2.48 10.82 -11.93
C GLY A 85 -2.43 11.21 -10.44
N ALA A 86 -1.25 11.11 -9.79
CA ALA A 86 -1.05 11.69 -8.48
C ALA A 86 -0.97 13.22 -8.55
N ASP A 87 -1.41 13.89 -7.49
CA ASP A 87 -1.11 15.28 -7.18
C ASP A 87 0.10 15.36 -6.24
N TYR A 88 0.67 16.55 -6.04
CA TYR A 88 1.79 16.77 -5.12
C TYR A 88 1.40 17.72 -3.98
N ILE A 89 1.77 17.36 -2.74
CA ILE A 89 1.66 18.24 -1.57
C ILE A 89 3.03 18.46 -0.92
N ASP A 90 3.40 19.73 -0.82
CA ASP A 90 4.52 20.17 0.01
C ASP A 90 4.09 20.25 1.49
N THR A 91 4.71 19.41 2.31
CA THR A 91 4.47 19.34 3.76
C THR A 91 4.89 20.60 4.52
N THR A 92 5.72 21.48 3.94
CA THR A 92 6.10 22.77 4.54
C THR A 92 4.95 23.77 4.53
N LYS A 93 4.15 23.79 3.45
CA LYS A 93 2.97 24.63 3.30
C LYS A 93 1.97 24.36 4.43
N TRP A 94 1.78 23.11 4.82
CA TRP A 94 0.91 22.76 5.95
C TRP A 94 1.38 23.33 7.30
N LYS A 95 2.69 23.34 7.56
CA LYS A 95 3.22 23.82 8.85
C LYS A 95 3.15 25.34 8.99
N ALA A 96 3.30 26.10 7.90
CA ALA A 96 3.21 27.56 7.93
C ALA A 96 1.78 28.06 8.22
N ASN A 97 0.77 27.34 7.73
CA ASN A 97 -0.63 27.74 7.79
C ASN A 97 -1.27 27.56 9.18
N ARG A 98 -0.52 27.00 10.16
CA ARG A 98 -0.95 26.98 11.57
C ARG A 98 -0.89 28.36 12.24
N CYS A 99 -0.37 29.38 11.55
CA CYS A 99 -0.66 30.79 11.81
C CYS A 99 -1.74 31.30 10.83
N GLY A 100 -2.98 30.82 10.97
CA GLY A 100 -4.18 31.59 10.59
C GLY A 100 -4.42 31.95 9.12
N THR A 101 -4.09 31.12 8.13
CA THR A 101 -4.54 31.37 6.74
C THR A 101 -5.21 30.15 6.10
N LYS A 102 -6.48 30.36 5.72
CA LYS A 102 -7.43 29.43 5.12
C LYS A 102 -6.83 28.73 3.90
N PHE A 103 -6.80 27.40 3.92
CA PHE A 103 -6.52 26.57 2.75
C PHE A 103 -7.58 26.84 1.67
N LEU A 104 -7.21 27.58 0.62
CA LEU A 104 -7.99 27.65 -0.60
C LEU A 104 -7.56 26.47 -1.48
N MET A 105 -8.41 25.44 -1.54
CA MET A 105 -8.43 24.49 -2.64
C MET A 105 -9.32 25.13 -3.71
N ASN A 106 -8.73 25.50 -4.86
CA ASN A 106 -9.52 25.92 -6.01
C ASN A 106 -10.26 24.70 -6.56
N ASN A 107 -11.59 24.83 -6.67
CA ASN A 107 -12.44 24.05 -7.56
C ASN A 107 -12.12 24.40 -9.03
#